data_AF-A0A7J3SC92-F1
#
_entry.id   AF-A0A7J3SC92-F1
#
_cell.length_a   1.000
_cell.length_b   1.000
_cell.length_c   1.000
_cell.angle_alpha   90.00
_cell.angle_beta   90.00
_cell.angle_gamma   90.00
#
_symmetry.space_group_name_H-M   'P 1'
#
loop_
_entity.id
_entity.type
_entity.pdbx_description
1 polymer ?
#
loop_
_entity_poly.entity_id
_entity_poly.type
_entity_poly.pdbx_seq_one_letter_code
_entity_poly.pdbx_strand_id
1 'polypeptide(L)'
;MTHKISVNIAIVDFHVERRSFQFDPTPYFKNIFKIVNPPGTILASSWLTIQYAISIEESSLILVDGEEDLLALPCILCAPLNSAVFFGIPKRGLMFVPVNLEAKNYALNLLKFFIPE
;
A
#
# COMPACT_ATOMS: atom_id res chain seq x y z
N MET A 1 17.85 -17.07 -12.12
CA MET A 1 17.59 -17.17 -10.66
C MET A 1 16.38 -16.32 -10.37
N THR A 2 15.23 -16.92 -10.07
CA THR A 2 14.04 -16.17 -9.67
C THR A 2 14.18 -15.91 -8.17
N HIS A 3 14.69 -14.74 -7.81
CA HIS A 3 14.72 -14.34 -6.40
C HIS A 3 13.27 -14.20 -5.91
N LYS A 4 12.82 -15.16 -5.08
CA LYS A 4 11.50 -15.13 -4.45
C LYS A 4 11.49 -14.06 -3.36
N ILE A 5 11.07 -12.85 -3.71
CA ILE A 5 10.71 -11.84 -2.72
C ILE A 5 9.34 -12.22 -2.19
N SER A 6 9.25 -12.53 -0.89
CA SER A 6 7.97 -12.79 -0.23
C SER A 6 7.25 -11.45 -0.04
N VAL A 7 6.05 -11.31 -0.61
CA VAL A 7 5.21 -10.13 -0.45
C VAL A 7 4.20 -10.42 0.66
N ASN A 8 4.32 -9.71 1.79
CA ASN A 8 3.35 -9.84 2.88
C ASN A 8 2.03 -9.15 2.53
N ILE A 9 2.08 -8.00 1.87
CA ILE A 9 0.89 -7.24 1.49
C ILE A 9 1.05 -6.67 0.09
N ALA A 10 0.00 -6.78 -0.72
CA ALA A 10 -0.19 -6.00 -1.93
C ALA A 10 -1.46 -5.16 -1.83
N ILE A 11 -1.40 -3.93 -2.32
CA ILE A 11 -2.55 -3.01 -2.43
C ILE A 11 -2.65 -2.59 -3.89
N VAL A 12 -3.80 -2.79 -4.52
CA VAL A 12 -3.98 -2.58 -5.97
C VAL A 12 -5.37 -2.02 -6.29
N ASP A 13 -5.44 -1.11 -7.27
CA ASP A 13 -6.68 -0.57 -7.86
C ASP A 13 -6.96 -1.11 -9.29
N PHE A 14 -6.03 -1.92 -9.83
CA PHE A 14 -5.99 -2.42 -11.21
C PHE A 14 -5.95 -1.35 -12.31
N HIS A 15 -5.48 -0.13 -12.02
CA HIS A 15 -5.25 0.89 -13.02
C HIS A 15 -3.77 1.25 -13.14
N VAL A 16 -3.29 1.41 -14.37
CA VAL A 16 -1.96 1.93 -14.67
C VAL A 16 -2.15 3.12 -15.62
N GLU A 17 -1.69 4.30 -15.21
CA GLU A 17 -1.90 5.54 -15.97
C GLU A 17 -3.39 5.75 -16.38
N ARG A 18 -4.33 5.47 -15.46
CA ARG A 18 -5.79 5.52 -15.66
C ARG A 18 -6.32 4.56 -16.73
N ARG A 19 -5.56 3.52 -17.09
CA ARG A 19 -5.99 2.43 -17.96
C ARG A 19 -6.14 1.16 -17.13
N SER A 20 -7.22 0.42 -17.37
CA SER A 20 -7.40 -0.86 -16.71
C SER A 20 -6.29 -1.84 -17.08
N PHE A 21 -5.78 -2.54 -16.09
CA PHE A 21 -4.77 -3.56 -16.23
C PHE A 21 -5.35 -4.92 -15.82
N GLN A 22 -5.30 -5.89 -16.74
CA GLN A 22 -5.83 -7.22 -16.48
C GLN A 22 -4.72 -8.12 -15.92
N PHE A 23 -4.80 -8.37 -14.63
CA PHE A 23 -3.98 -9.35 -13.92
C PHE A 23 -4.72 -9.80 -12.67
N ASP A 24 -4.70 -11.10 -12.38
CA ASP A 24 -5.31 -11.64 -11.17
C ASP A 24 -4.23 -12.05 -10.14
N PRO A 25 -3.96 -11.21 -9.13
CA PRO A 25 -3.03 -11.54 -8.07
C PRO A 25 -3.62 -12.49 -7.02
N THR A 26 -4.93 -12.75 -7.02
CA THR A 26 -5.60 -13.47 -5.92
C THR A 26 -5.00 -14.84 -5.59
N PRO A 27 -4.50 -15.67 -6.54
CA PRO A 27 -3.93 -16.97 -6.22
C PRO A 27 -2.61 -16.91 -5.42
N TYR A 28 -1.96 -15.74 -5.34
CA TYR A 28 -0.68 -15.55 -4.64
C TYR A 28 -0.84 -15.12 -3.18
N PHE A 29 -2.07 -14.82 -2.73
CA PHE A 29 -2.34 -14.32 -1.38
C PHE A 29 -3.30 -15.23 -0.63
N LYS A 30 -3.28 -15.16 0.70
CA LYS A 30 -4.12 -15.97 1.60
C LYS A 30 -5.39 -15.22 2.00
N ASN A 31 -5.25 -13.93 2.26
CA ASN A 31 -6.34 -13.05 2.65
C ASN A 31 -6.63 -12.04 1.55
N ILE A 32 -7.90 -11.72 1.34
CA ILE A 32 -8.35 -10.72 0.38
C ILE A 32 -9.28 -9.74 1.11
N PHE A 33 -8.90 -8.47 1.10
CA PHE A 33 -9.70 -7.37 1.62
C PHE A 33 -10.14 -6.46 0.47
N LYS A 34 -11.28 -5.80 0.64
CA LYS A 34 -11.78 -4.78 -0.29
C LYS A 34 -12.00 -3.50 0.48
N ILE A 35 -11.49 -2.39 -0.04
CA ILE A 35 -11.64 -1.06 0.54
C ILE A 35 -12.12 -0.09 -0.54
N VAL A 36 -12.73 1.01 -0.10
CA VAL A 36 -13.02 2.17 -0.94
C VAL A 36 -12.05 3.27 -0.51
N ASN A 37 -11.39 3.93 -1.46
CA ASN A 37 -10.52 5.07 -1.17
C ASN A 37 -10.63 6.10 -2.29
N PRO A 38 -11.50 7.11 -2.18
CA PRO A 38 -11.70 8.11 -3.23
C PRO A 38 -10.39 8.82 -3.62
N PRO A 39 -10.31 9.37 -4.85
CA PRO A 39 -9.14 10.10 -5.31
C PRO A 39 -8.68 11.18 -4.34
N GLY A 40 -7.37 11.23 -4.08
CA GLY A 40 -6.79 12.23 -3.18
C GLY A 40 -7.11 12.06 -1.68
N THR A 41 -7.67 10.92 -1.26
CA THR A 41 -8.03 10.67 0.15
C THR A 41 -7.21 9.55 0.79
N ILE A 42 -7.26 9.50 2.13
CA ILE A 42 -6.82 8.35 2.93
C ILE A 42 -7.94 8.08 3.93
N LEU A 43 -8.92 7.26 3.55
CA LEU A 43 -10.04 6.97 4.46
C LEU A 43 -9.57 6.22 5.71
N ALA A 44 -10.16 6.54 6.86
CA ALA A 44 -9.85 5.86 8.12
C ALA A 44 -10.10 4.34 8.03
N SER A 45 -11.12 3.90 7.31
CA SER A 45 -11.39 2.48 7.03
C SER A 45 -10.28 1.80 6.23
N SER A 46 -9.75 2.48 5.21
CA SER A 46 -8.60 2.03 4.42
C SER A 46 -7.36 1.91 5.29
N TRP A 47 -7.08 2.93 6.11
CA TRP A 47 -5.98 2.91 7.07
C TRP A 47 -6.07 1.72 8.03
N LEU A 48 -7.23 1.53 8.66
CA LEU A 48 -7.44 0.46 9.64
C LEU A 48 -7.30 -0.92 8.99
N THR A 49 -7.76 -1.08 7.76
CA THR A 49 -7.60 -2.33 7.01
C THR A 49 -6.13 -2.61 6.69
N ILE A 50 -5.37 -1.59 6.30
CA ILE A 50 -3.92 -1.71 6.08
C ILE A 50 -3.22 -2.13 7.38
N GLN A 51 -3.54 -1.46 8.49
CA GLN A 51 -2.97 -1.79 9.80
C GLN A 51 -3.28 -3.23 10.21
N TYR A 52 -4.54 -3.66 10.02
CA TYR A 52 -4.96 -5.02 10.31
C TYR A 52 -4.23 -6.05 9.43
N ALA A 53 -4.17 -5.83 8.11
CA ALA A 53 -3.47 -6.70 7.18
C ALA A 53 -1.96 -6.81 7.48
N ILE A 54 -1.34 -5.75 8.02
CA ILE A 54 0.06 -5.76 8.49
C ILE A 54 0.24 -6.58 9.76
N SER A 55 -0.78 -6.63 10.62
CA SER A 55 -0.71 -7.32 11.90
C SER A 55 -0.84 -8.84 11.81
N ILE A 56 -1.34 -9.37 10.69
CA ILE A 56 -1.51 -10.81 10.50
C ILE A 56 -0.31 -11.43 9.78
N GLU A 57 0.02 -12.68 10.12
CA GLU A 57 1.20 -13.37 9.57
C GLU A 57 1.05 -13.75 8.09
N GLU A 58 -0.19 -13.99 7.68
CA GLU A 58 -0.53 -14.47 6.36
C GLU A 58 -0.53 -13.35 5.30
N SER A 59 -0.07 -13.68 4.09
CA SER A 59 -0.04 -12.74 2.97
C SER A 59 -1.44 -12.21 2.62
N SER A 60 -1.56 -10.89 2.46
CA SER A 60 -2.83 -10.22 2.21
C SER A 60 -2.82 -9.40 0.91
N LEU A 61 -3.94 -9.46 0.19
CA LEU A 61 -4.22 -8.60 -0.96
C LEU A 61 -5.33 -7.62 -0.57
N ILE A 62 -5.10 -6.33 -0.75
CA ILE A 62 -6.09 -5.28 -0.57
C ILE A 62 -6.48 -4.76 -1.96
N LEU A 63 -7.74 -4.95 -2.32
CA LEU A 63 -8.33 -4.43 -3.54
C LEU A 63 -8.97 -3.08 -3.26
N VAL A 64 -8.60 -2.07 -4.04
CA VAL A 64 -9.06 -0.69 -3.85
C VAL A 64 -10.09 -0.34 -4.92
N ASP A 65 -11.26 0.11 -4.47
CA ASP A 65 -12.21 0.86 -5.29
C ASP A 65 -11.91 2.37 -5.11
N GLY A 66 -11.24 2.96 -6.09
CA GLY A 66 -10.70 4.33 -6.02
C GLY A 66 -9.20 4.36 -6.31
N GLU A 67 -8.44 5.18 -5.56
CA GLU A 67 -6.99 5.34 -5.74
C GLU A 67 -6.21 4.77 -4.54
N GLU A 68 -5.11 4.06 -4.82
CA GLU A 68 -4.21 3.45 -3.84
C GLU A 68 -2.93 4.26 -3.60
N ASP A 69 -2.57 5.21 -4.48
CA ASP A 69 -1.30 5.94 -4.45
C ASP A 69 -0.96 6.55 -3.08
N LEU A 70 -1.93 7.22 -2.45
CA LEU A 70 -1.76 7.85 -1.13
C LEU A 70 -1.69 6.86 0.03
N LEU A 71 -2.14 5.61 -0.19
CA LEU A 71 -2.08 4.55 0.83
C LEU A 71 -0.64 4.10 1.11
N ALA A 72 0.35 4.53 0.32
CA ALA A 72 1.75 4.39 0.66
C ALA A 72 2.10 5.02 2.02
N LEU A 73 1.44 6.11 2.42
CA LEU A 73 1.66 6.76 3.72
C LEU A 73 1.26 5.86 4.91
N PRO A 74 0.02 5.35 5.00
CA PRO A 74 -0.33 4.37 6.03
C PRO A 74 0.53 3.11 5.97
N CYS A 75 0.92 2.63 4.78
CA CYS A 75 1.83 1.49 4.68
C CYS A 75 3.16 1.77 5.39
N ILE A 76 3.82 2.90 5.11
CA ILE A 76 5.11 3.26 5.75
C ILE A 76 4.93 3.44 7.27
N LEU A 77 3.82 4.05 7.70
CA LEU A 77 3.58 4.37 9.10
C LEU A 77 3.19 3.15 9.94
N CYS A 78 2.43 2.21 9.38
CA CYS A 78 1.99 1.01 10.08
C CYS A 78 2.97 -0.16 9.97
N ALA A 79 3.80 -0.23 8.91
CA ALA A 79 4.70 -1.36 8.73
C ALA A 79 5.76 -1.45 9.83
N PRO A 80 6.19 -2.65 10.25
CA PRO A 80 7.27 -2.82 11.23
C PRO A 80 8.59 -2.19 10.76
N LEU A 81 9.47 -1.81 11.69
CA LEU A 81 10.84 -1.43 11.34
C LEU A 81 11.56 -2.60 10.66
N ASN A 82 12.51 -2.27 9.78
CA ASN A 82 13.26 -3.24 8.95
C ASN A 82 12.40 -3.96 7.90
N SER A 83 11.19 -3.48 7.64
CA SER A 83 10.41 -3.86 6.45
C SER A 83 10.71 -2.92 5.27
N ALA A 84 10.07 -3.15 4.13
CA ALA A 84 10.16 -2.29 2.97
C ALA A 84 8.78 -2.08 2.34
N VAL A 85 8.53 -0.85 1.90
CA VAL A 85 7.36 -0.49 1.09
C VAL A 85 7.83 -0.23 -0.33
N PHE A 86 7.10 -0.79 -1.30
CA PHE A 86 7.33 -0.57 -2.72
C PHE A 86 6.08 0.02 -3.35
N PHE A 87 6.22 1.05 -4.18
CA PHE A 87 5.09 1.60 -4.93
C PHE A 87 5.55 2.14 -6.28
N GLY A 88 4.63 2.16 -7.24
CA GLY A 88 4.90 2.59 -8.61
C GLY A 88 5.12 4.08 -8.71
N ILE A 89 6.06 4.48 -9.58
CA ILE A 89 6.23 5.85 -10.04
C ILE A 89 6.01 5.85 -11.55
N PRO A 90 4.94 6.49 -12.05
CA PRO A 90 4.63 6.55 -13.47
C PRO A 90 5.86 6.96 -14.29
N LYS A 91 6.16 6.18 -15.33
CA LYS A 91 7.28 6.37 -16.27
C LYS A 91 8.68 6.37 -15.64
N ARG A 92 8.84 6.00 -14.37
CA ARG A 92 10.15 5.89 -13.71
C ARG A 92 10.45 4.49 -13.15
N GLY A 93 9.42 3.73 -12.78
CA GLY A 93 9.58 2.36 -12.28
C GLY A 93 9.05 2.22 -10.85
N LEU A 94 9.76 1.47 -10.01
CA LEU A 94 9.36 1.15 -8.64
C LEU A 94 10.20 1.97 -7.65
N MET A 95 9.55 2.65 -6.71
CA MET A 95 10.23 3.25 -5.56
C MET A 95 10.36 2.24 -4.44
N PHE A 96 11.55 2.15 -3.84
CA PHE A 96 11.84 1.32 -2.68
C PHE A 96 12.04 2.21 -1.45
N VAL A 97 11.26 1.96 -0.40
CA VAL A 97 11.33 2.70 0.86
C VAL A 97 11.62 1.72 2.01
N PRO A 98 12.86 1.69 2.53
CA PRO A 98 13.16 1.02 3.79
C PRO A 98 12.36 1.66 4.93
N VAL A 99 11.64 0.84 5.70
CA VAL A 99 10.88 1.33 6.84
C VAL A 99 11.81 1.47 8.04
N ASN A 100 12.30 2.69 8.23
CA ASN A 100 13.08 3.13 9.38
C ASN A 100 12.39 4.34 10.07
N LEU A 101 12.98 4.84 11.16
CA LEU A 101 12.41 5.98 11.89
C LEU A 101 12.35 7.26 11.04
N GLU A 102 13.31 7.48 10.15
CA GLU A 102 13.35 8.63 9.25
C GLU A 102 12.21 8.60 8.24
N ALA A 103 11.99 7.47 7.56
CA ALA A 103 10.90 7.27 6.63
C ALA A 103 9.54 7.45 7.29
N LYS A 104 9.37 6.93 8.52
CA LYS A 104 8.14 7.14 9.31
C LYS A 104 7.95 8.61 9.67
N ASN A 105 8.98 9.30 10.12
CA ASN A 105 8.91 10.73 10.42
C ASN A 105 8.58 11.57 9.18
N TYR A 106 9.16 11.22 8.03
CA TYR A 106 8.88 11.88 6.76
C TYR A 106 7.42 11.67 6.35
N ALA A 107 6.92 10.43 6.37
CA ALA A 107 5.52 10.12 6.08
C ALA A 107 4.56 10.84 7.04
N LEU A 108 4.89 10.90 8.34
CA LEU A 108 4.10 11.62 9.33
C LEU A 108 4.08 13.14 9.05
N ASN A 109 5.19 13.71 8.60
CA ASN A 109 5.24 15.13 8.22
C ASN A 109 4.41 15.40 6.95
N LEU A 110 4.40 14.48 5.98
CA LEU A 110 3.53 14.61 4.81
C LEU A 110 2.05 14.56 5.17
N LEU A 111 1.66 13.73 6.14
CA LEU A 111 0.27 13.68 6.62
C LEU A 111 -0.24 15.01 7.18
N LYS A 112 0.64 15.90 7.65
CA LYS A 112 0.25 17.22 8.17
C LYS A 112 -0.34 18.14 7.10
N PHE A 113 -0.15 17.82 5.81
CA PHE A 113 -0.78 18.55 4.71
C PHE A 113 -2.21 18.10 4.43
N PHE A 114 -2.67 17.00 5.05
CA PHE A 114 -4.04 16.52 4.93
C PHE A 114 -4.94 17.17 5.98
N ILE A 115 -6.20 17.37 5.60
CA ILE A 115 -7.24 17.88 6.49
C ILE A 115 -7.97 16.64 7.06
N PRO A 116 -8.06 16.49 8.40
CA PRO A 116 -8.91 15.47 8.99
C PRO A 116 -10.37 15.72 8.59
N GLU A 117 -11.07 14.68 8.14
CA GLU A 117 -12.53 14.70 7.98
C GLU A 117 -13.24 14.49 9.33
#